data_AF-A0ABD5A739-F1
#
_entry.id   AF-A0ABD5A739-F1
#
_cell.length_a   1.000
_cell.length_b   1.000
_cell.length_c   1.000
_cell.angle_alpha   90.00
_cell.angle_beta   90.00
_cell.angle_gamma   90.00
#
_symmetry.space_group_name_H-M   'P 1'
#
loop_
_entity.id
_entity.type
_entity.pdbx_description
1 polymer ?
#
loop_
_entity_poly.entity_id
_entity_poly.type
_entity_poly.pdbx_seq_one_letter_code
_entity_poly.pdbx_strand_id
1 'polypeptide(L)'
;MNTTYFPELPIEIAKPIVSLYLLLDAKKEHSDSLGEQNSILELQLYLQNVCHLTRTAYSPSITIRNQPILERLIRRSFSLDRQLQAIAEHYEWLENTEIQMMEQMRLIVDTLVSENERLSN
;
A
#
# COMPACT_ATOMS: atom_id res chain seq x y z
N MET A 1 -0.65 -18.12 15.80
CA MET A 1 -1.06 -17.65 14.46
C MET A 1 0.19 -17.32 13.68
N ASN A 2 0.35 -17.84 12.46
CA ASN A 2 1.47 -17.50 11.59
C ASN A 2 1.19 -16.09 11.04
N THR A 3 1.75 -15.05 11.66
CA THR A 3 1.41 -13.64 11.40
C THR A 3 2.04 -13.05 10.15
N THR A 4 2.77 -13.86 9.38
CA THR A 4 3.38 -13.45 8.12
C THR A 4 2.35 -13.61 7.01
N TYR A 5 1.53 -12.57 6.79
CA TYR A 5 0.62 -12.49 5.65
C TYR A 5 1.35 -12.52 4.30
N PHE A 6 2.65 -12.15 4.30
CA PHE A 6 3.57 -12.25 3.17
C PHE A 6 4.96 -12.66 3.66
N PRO A 7 5.23 -13.96 3.91
CA PRO A 7 6.53 -14.43 4.40
C PRO A 7 7.69 -14.14 3.44
N GLU A 8 7.38 -13.91 2.17
CA GLU A 8 8.34 -13.56 1.11
C GLU A 8 8.71 -12.08 1.04
N LEU A 9 8.05 -11.21 1.81
CA LEU A 9 8.29 -9.76 1.79
C LEU A 9 8.98 -9.29 3.09
N PRO A 10 9.80 -8.22 3.03
CA PRO A 10 10.29 -7.55 4.23
C PRO A 10 9.13 -7.13 5.14
N ILE A 11 9.32 -7.29 6.46
CA ILE A 11 8.26 -7.06 7.44
C ILE A 11 7.84 -5.59 7.48
N GLU A 12 8.76 -4.69 7.14
CA GLU A 12 8.60 -3.25 7.01
C GLU A 12 7.62 -2.87 5.88
N ILE A 13 7.46 -3.72 4.87
CA ILE A 13 6.49 -3.52 3.78
C ILE A 13 5.22 -4.37 4.01
N ALA A 14 5.41 -5.63 4.42
CA ALA A 14 4.31 -6.57 4.60
C ALA A 14 3.29 -6.07 5.64
N LYS A 15 3.78 -5.54 6.79
CA LYS A 15 2.89 -5.05 7.86
C LYS A 15 2.03 -3.86 7.41
N PRO A 16 2.59 -2.77 6.87
CA PRO A 16 1.77 -1.66 6.38
C PRO A 16 0.75 -2.07 5.32
N ILE A 17 1.11 -2.94 4.37
CA ILE A 17 0.16 -3.43 3.34
C ILE A 17 -1.03 -4.14 4.01
N VAL A 18 -0.78 -5.03 4.96
CA VAL A 18 -1.83 -5.76 5.68
C VAL A 18 -2.69 -4.80 6.48
N SER A 19 -2.07 -3.89 7.24
CA SER A 19 -2.79 -2.88 8.02
C SER A 19 -3.71 -2.05 7.13
N LEU A 20 -3.23 -1.64 5.96
CA LEU A 20 -4.02 -0.85 5.02
C LEU A 20 -5.21 -1.65 4.47
N TYR A 21 -5.05 -2.93 4.14
CA TYR A 21 -6.18 -3.78 3.76
C TYR A 21 -7.24 -3.86 4.86
N LEU A 22 -6.83 -4.10 6.11
CA LEU A 22 -7.74 -4.20 7.24
C LEU A 22 -8.49 -2.90 7.49
N LEU A 23 -7.81 -1.76 7.37
CA LEU A 23 -8.42 -0.44 7.51
C LEU A 23 -9.45 -0.17 6.39
N LEU A 24 -9.13 -0.55 5.14
CA LEU A 24 -10.04 -0.43 4.01
C LEU A 24 -11.25 -1.37 4.14
N ASP A 25 -11.04 -2.63 4.56
CA ASP A 25 -12.13 -3.57 4.80
C ASP A 25 -13.06 -3.08 5.89
N ALA A 26 -12.51 -2.61 7.01
CA ALA A 26 -13.30 -2.00 8.07
C ALA A 26 -14.10 -0.80 7.55
N LYS A 27 -13.51 0.08 6.73
CA LYS A 27 -14.27 1.20 6.16
C LYS A 27 -15.40 0.76 5.25
N LYS A 28 -15.15 -0.22 4.39
CA LYS A 28 -16.16 -0.77 3.48
C LYS A 28 -17.33 -1.39 4.24
N GLU A 29 -17.05 -2.13 5.31
CA GLU A 29 -18.09 -2.78 6.15
C GLU A 29 -18.99 -1.77 6.88
N HIS A 30 -18.47 -0.59 7.23
CA HIS A 30 -19.22 0.45 7.94
C HIS A 30 -19.82 1.52 7.01
N SER A 31 -19.62 1.40 5.69
CA SER A 31 -20.15 2.35 4.72
C SER A 31 -21.56 1.96 4.28
N ASP A 32 -22.50 2.91 4.32
CA ASP A 32 -23.86 2.75 3.79
C ASP A 32 -23.98 3.19 2.31
N SER A 33 -22.89 3.71 1.73
CA SER A 33 -22.86 4.24 0.35
C SER A 33 -22.29 3.20 -0.60
N LEU A 34 -23.11 2.72 -1.54
CA LEU A 34 -22.64 1.83 -2.62
C LEU A 34 -21.51 2.47 -3.44
N GLY A 35 -21.52 3.80 -3.61
CA GLY A 35 -20.45 4.51 -4.30
C GLY A 35 -19.13 4.43 -3.55
N GLU A 36 -19.18 4.69 -2.24
CA GLU A 36 -17.99 4.63 -1.37
C GLU A 36 -17.45 3.20 -1.27
N GLN A 37 -18.32 2.20 -1.10
CA GLN A 37 -17.93 0.79 -1.11
C GLN A 37 -17.19 0.42 -2.41
N ASN A 38 -17.67 0.90 -3.56
CA ASN A 38 -17.01 0.67 -4.85
C ASN A 38 -15.65 1.38 -4.93
N SER A 39 -15.54 2.64 -4.50
CA SER A 39 -14.27 3.36 -4.45
C SER A 39 -13.25 2.66 -3.53
N ILE A 40 -13.70 2.12 -2.39
CA ILE A 40 -12.84 1.35 -1.49
C ILE A 40 -12.39 0.04 -2.17
N LEU A 41 -13.28 -0.66 -2.88
CA LEU A 41 -12.90 -1.85 -3.65
C LEU A 41 -11.86 -1.53 -4.72
N GLU A 42 -11.97 -0.40 -5.41
CA GLU A 42 -10.97 0.06 -6.38
C GLU A 42 -9.60 0.32 -5.71
N LEU A 43 -9.58 0.95 -4.52
CA LEU A 43 -8.36 1.12 -3.72
C LEU A 43 -7.74 -0.23 -3.32
N GLN A 44 -8.57 -1.19 -2.89
CA GLN A 44 -8.12 -2.54 -2.53
C GLN A 44 -7.50 -3.28 -3.73
N LEU A 45 -8.11 -3.18 -4.91
CA LEU A 45 -7.56 -3.74 -6.16
C LEU A 45 -6.22 -3.09 -6.53
N TYR A 46 -6.09 -1.78 -6.34
CA TYR A 46 -4.81 -1.10 -6.58
C TYR A 46 -3.76 -1.55 -5.55
N LEU A 47 -4.09 -1.62 -4.27
CA LEU A 47 -3.19 -2.16 -3.24
C LEU A 47 -2.75 -3.60 -3.57
N GLN A 48 -3.62 -4.42 -4.16
CA GLN A 48 -3.27 -5.76 -4.64
C GLN A 48 -2.22 -5.73 -5.75
N ASN A 49 -2.35 -4.79 -6.69
CA ASN A 49 -1.36 -4.58 -7.73
C ASN A 49 0.00 -4.11 -7.16
N VAL A 50 -0.01 -3.24 -6.14
CA VAL A 50 1.20 -2.81 -5.42
C VAL A 50 1.85 -4.01 -4.72
N CYS A 51 1.06 -4.82 -4.01
CA CYS A 51 1.55 -6.03 -3.35
C CYS A 51 2.17 -7.03 -4.34
N HIS A 52 1.52 -7.28 -5.47
CA HIS A 52 2.02 -8.21 -6.49
C HIS A 52 3.34 -7.71 -7.11
N LEU A 53 3.42 -6.41 -7.41
CA LEU A 53 4.63 -5.80 -7.95
C LEU A 53 5.77 -5.79 -6.92
N THR A 54 5.45 -5.62 -5.64
CA THR A 54 6.42 -5.77 -4.53
C THR A 54 6.98 -7.19 -4.52
N ARG A 55 6.14 -8.23 -4.57
CA ARG A 55 6.60 -9.63 -4.63
C ARG A 55 7.52 -9.87 -5.84
N THR A 56 7.20 -9.27 -6.98
CA THR A 56 8.02 -9.36 -8.18
C THR A 56 9.38 -8.67 -8.01
N ALA A 57 9.41 -7.50 -7.37
CA ALA A 57 10.64 -6.76 -7.11
C ALA A 57 11.57 -7.48 -6.13
N TYR A 58 11.00 -8.18 -5.14
CA TYR A 58 11.73 -8.85 -4.06
C TYR A 58 12.01 -10.34 -4.29
N SER A 59 11.48 -10.97 -5.35
CA SER A 59 11.66 -12.40 -5.61
C SER A 59 12.91 -12.69 -6.46
N PRO A 60 13.84 -13.59 -6.03
CA PRO A 60 13.94 -14.24 -4.71
C PRO A 60 14.59 -13.34 -3.63
N SER A 61 15.26 -12.28 -4.08
CA SER A 61 15.82 -11.21 -3.25
C SER A 61 15.89 -9.95 -4.10
N ILE A 62 15.79 -8.78 -3.49
CA ILE A 62 15.93 -7.52 -4.22
C ILE A 62 17.39 -7.23 -4.58
N THR A 63 17.63 -6.91 -5.84
CA THR A 63 18.96 -6.61 -6.39
C THR A 63 18.92 -5.38 -7.29
N ILE A 64 20.08 -4.87 -7.71
CA ILE A 64 20.16 -3.73 -8.63
C ILE A 64 19.43 -3.98 -9.96
N ARG A 65 19.31 -5.23 -10.40
CA ARG A 65 18.54 -5.59 -11.60
C ARG A 65 17.04 -5.31 -11.45
N ASN A 66 16.55 -5.30 -10.22
CA ASN A 66 15.15 -5.02 -9.88
C ASN A 66 14.86 -3.52 -9.75
N GLN A 67 15.86 -2.64 -9.82
CA GLN A 67 15.72 -1.21 -9.61
C GLN A 67 14.66 -0.55 -10.51
N PRO A 68 14.55 -0.84 -11.82
CA PRO A 68 13.47 -0.28 -12.64
C PRO A 68 12.07 -0.70 -12.18
N ILE A 69 11.93 -1.90 -11.62
CA ILE A 69 10.68 -2.41 -11.06
C ILE A 69 10.38 -1.69 -9.74
N LEU A 70 11.40 -1.48 -8.91
CA LEU A 70 11.28 -0.75 -7.65
C LEU A 70 10.86 0.70 -7.87
N GLU A 71 11.46 1.41 -8.83
CA GLU A 71 11.03 2.77 -9.18
C GLU A 71 9.58 2.81 -9.68
N ARG A 72 9.16 1.82 -10.48
CA ARG A 72 7.77 1.70 -10.93
C ARG A 72 6.83 1.46 -9.75
N LEU A 73 7.25 0.66 -8.78
CA LEU A 73 6.52 0.39 -7.55
C LEU A 73 6.38 1.63 -6.67
N ILE A 74 7.45 2.43 -6.52
CA ILE A 74 7.42 3.73 -5.82
C ILE A 74 6.40 4.65 -6.48
N ARG A 75 6.47 4.83 -7.80
CA ARG A 75 5.52 5.68 -8.55
C ARG A 75 4.07 5.22 -8.39
N ARG A 76 3.83 3.91 -8.38
CA ARG A 76 2.48 3.35 -8.14
C ARG A 76 2.00 3.56 -6.71
N SER A 77 2.89 3.44 -5.73
CA SER A 77 2.56 3.67 -4.32
C SER A 77 2.17 5.14 -4.09
N PHE A 78 2.89 6.10 -4.67
CA PHE A 78 2.49 7.52 -4.66
C PHE A 78 1.15 7.78 -5.37
N SER A 79 0.85 7.05 -6.43
CA SER A 79 -0.44 7.17 -7.11
C SER A 79 -1.59 6.62 -6.25
N LEU A 80 -1.35 5.52 -5.52
CA LEU A 80 -2.32 4.96 -4.60
C LEU A 80 -2.58 5.90 -3.43
N ASP A 81 -1.52 6.48 -2.85
CA ASP A 81 -1.61 7.44 -1.74
C ASP A 81 -2.49 8.66 -2.10
N ARG A 82 -2.26 9.24 -3.28
CA ARG A 82 -3.10 10.34 -3.78
C ARG A 82 -4.56 9.95 -4.03
N GLN A 83 -4.81 8.74 -4.50
CA GLN A 83 -6.18 8.26 -4.70
C GLN A 83 -6.90 8.00 -3.38
N LEU A 84 -6.18 7.44 -2.40
CA LEU A 84 -6.68 7.25 -1.05
C LEU A 84 -7.10 8.60 -0.45
N GLN A 85 -6.24 9.61 -0.53
CA GLN A 85 -6.55 10.96 -0.06
C GLN A 85 -7.78 11.56 -0.77
N ALA A 86 -7.83 11.49 -2.10
CA ALA A 86 -8.95 12.03 -2.85
C ALA A 86 -10.30 11.37 -2.50
N ILE A 87 -10.30 10.05 -2.25
CA ILE A 87 -11.49 9.31 -1.82
C ILE A 87 -11.87 9.68 -0.39
N ALA A 88 -10.89 9.76 0.51
CA ALA A 88 -11.11 10.15 1.90
C ALA A 88 -11.72 11.56 2.01
N GLU A 89 -11.20 12.52 1.24
CA GLU A 89 -11.75 13.88 1.14
C GLU A 89 -13.16 13.87 0.54
N HIS A 90 -13.39 13.10 -0.53
CA HIS A 90 -14.68 13.06 -1.22
C HIS A 90 -15.82 12.50 -0.34
N TYR A 91 -15.51 11.50 0.49
CA TYR A 91 -16.48 10.84 1.38
C TYR A 91 -16.39 11.31 2.84
N GLU A 92 -15.64 12.39 3.10
CA GLU A 92 -15.50 13.01 4.43
C GLU A 92 -15.11 11.99 5.52
N TRP A 93 -14.11 11.15 5.23
CA TRP A 93 -13.64 10.16 6.20
C TRP A 93 -13.17 10.83 7.48
N LEU A 94 -13.49 10.21 8.64
CA LEU A 94 -12.99 10.70 9.93
C LEU A 94 -11.46 10.75 9.93
N GLU A 95 -10.93 11.92 10.33
CA GLU A 95 -9.49 12.22 10.34
C GLU A 95 -8.65 11.09 10.96
N ASN A 96 -9.10 10.49 12.07
CA ASN A 96 -8.34 9.43 12.73
C ASN A 96 -8.10 8.18 11.85
N THR A 97 -9.09 7.75 11.06
CA THR A 97 -8.90 6.57 10.21
C THR A 97 -8.09 6.92 8.97
N GLU A 98 -8.36 8.07 8.36
CA GLU A 98 -7.61 8.58 7.23
C GLU A 98 -6.12 8.72 7.57
N ILE A 99 -5.80 9.37 8.70
CA ILE A 99 -4.42 9.53 9.20
C ILE A 99 -3.74 8.17 9.36
N GLN A 100 -4.43 7.16 9.90
CA GLN A 100 -3.87 5.81 10.03
C GLN A 100 -3.55 5.18 8.68
N MET A 101 -4.42 5.33 7.68
CA MET A 101 -4.19 4.80 6.34
C MET A 101 -3.05 5.53 5.62
N MET A 102 -3.00 6.86 5.71
CA MET A 102 -1.91 7.68 5.17
C MET A 102 -0.56 7.33 5.82
N GLU A 103 -0.54 7.09 7.13
CA GLU A 103 0.68 6.63 7.81
C GLU A 103 1.15 5.28 7.27
N GLN A 104 0.24 4.33 6.99
CA GLN A 104 0.63 3.06 6.37
C GLN A 104 1.19 3.27 4.96
N MET A 105 0.59 4.15 4.16
CA MET A 105 1.10 4.49 2.83
C MET A 105 2.48 5.13 2.89
N ARG A 106 2.72 6.05 3.84
CA ARG A 106 4.02 6.66 4.08
C ARG A 106 5.08 5.62 4.39
N LEU A 107 4.79 4.69 5.32
CA LEU A 107 5.72 3.62 5.68
C LEU A 107 6.09 2.73 4.48
N ILE A 108 5.12 2.42 3.60
CA ILE A 108 5.38 1.69 2.36
C ILE A 108 6.33 2.50 1.46
N VAL A 109 6.00 3.75 1.19
CA VAL A 109 6.77 4.61 0.29
C VAL A 109 8.19 4.82 0.80
N ASP A 110 8.35 5.19 2.07
CA ASP A 110 9.66 5.46 2.69
C ASP A 110 10.55 4.23 2.61
N THR A 111 10.01 3.05 2.94
CA THR A 111 10.77 1.79 2.87
C THR A 111 11.23 1.50 1.43
N LEU A 112 10.36 1.70 0.44
CA LEU A 112 10.71 1.47 -0.96
C LEU A 112 11.74 2.47 -1.48
N VAL A 113 11.63 3.75 -1.08
CA VAL A 113 12.58 4.80 -1.46
C VAL A 113 13.95 4.53 -0.84
N SER A 114 14.02 4.24 0.46
CA SER A 114 15.28 3.89 1.12
C SER A 114 15.93 2.67 0.47
N GLU A 115 15.16 1.67 0.07
CA GLU A 115 15.70 0.50 -0.62
C GLU A 115 16.24 0.85 -2.02
N ASN A 116 15.59 1.79 -2.72
CA ASN A 116 16.06 2.27 -4.01
C ASN A 116 17.36 3.07 -3.90
N GLU A 117 17.47 3.92 -2.89
CA GLU A 117 18.70 4.65 -2.56
C GLU A 117 19.83 3.68 -2.21
N ARG A 118 19.55 2.64 -1.41
CA ARG A 118 20.52 1.58 -1.06
C ARG A 118 21.05 0.86 -2.29
N LEU A 119 20.23 0.65 -3.33
CA LEU A 119 20.64 -0.01 -4.58
C LEU A 119 21.35 0.93 -5.56
N SER A 120 21.23 2.24 -5.37
CA SER A 120 21.84 3.26 -6.23
C SER A 120 23.26 3.66 -5.80
N ASN A 121 23.66 3.29 -4.58
CA ASN A 121 24.98 3.54 -3.99
C ASN A 121 25.87 2.29 -4.05
#